data_AF-A0A7W5Q8B7-F1
#
_entry.id   AF-A0A7W5Q8B7-F1
#
_cell.length_a   1.000
_cell.length_b   1.000
_cell.length_c   1.000
_cell.angle_alpha   90.00
_cell.angle_beta   90.00
_cell.angle_gamma   90.00
#
_symmetry.space_group_name_H-M   'P 1'
#
loop_
_entity.id
_entity.type
_entity.pdbx_description
1 polymer ?
#
loop_
_entity_poly.entity_id
_entity_poly.type
_entity_poly.pdbx_seq_one_letter_code
_entity_poly.pdbx_strand_id
1 'polypeptide(L)'
;MVAGDRFNLRQRMERIEALIAVLVAGPHLRGPGSRLKYWLLDDYPDREFDDIIDHINRLVSGADRAEKAAEHIARDGEQLRGMLSHFEEQIKVFNEHKGETALLQQETHAWLSLMSFGINVENVPVNRFLPVRAYLSEGGEGAIEKFTTAVTGLLHSLGLYQSDEFPEEKGSWYKKWFAKTADALTQPEIQNRLERMERALELQGLGKPQAEIDEKLGAALEKIANATASEKQVAVQIGSILYVKLTGPDGTASVAARSLSQAEMIALEKNQHLLMSPKDVFYNLYKLCHEPIYGGQTSHYVQIDTEFEDASATSSAKIRRKKASKGEALPKTK
;
A
#
# COMPACT_ATOMS: atom_id res chain seq x y z
N MET A 1 -35.68 -12.23 57.10
CA MET A 1 -35.42 -13.65 57.41
C MET A 1 -34.81 -14.33 56.20
N VAL A 2 -33.47 -14.36 56.10
CA VAL A 2 -32.72 -15.29 55.24
C VAL A 2 -31.52 -15.71 56.08
N ALA A 3 -31.76 -16.64 57.01
CA ALA A 3 -30.78 -17.19 57.92
C ALA A 3 -30.67 -18.72 57.74
N GLY A 4 -30.82 -19.19 56.49
CA GLY A 4 -30.84 -20.62 56.15
C GLY A 4 -29.58 -21.16 55.47
N ASP A 5 -28.70 -20.31 54.94
CA ASP A 5 -27.68 -20.80 53.97
C ASP A 5 -26.21 -20.67 54.43
N ARG A 6 -25.95 -20.05 55.60
CA ARG A 6 -24.58 -19.94 56.13
C ARG A 6 -24.06 -21.22 56.78
N PHE A 7 -24.94 -22.14 57.19
CA PHE A 7 -24.53 -23.43 57.76
C PHE A 7 -24.01 -24.42 56.69
N ASN A 8 -24.32 -24.17 55.41
CA ASN A 8 -23.91 -25.05 54.31
C ASN A 8 -22.47 -24.77 53.85
N LEU A 9 -21.98 -23.54 53.96
CA LEU A 9 -20.62 -23.20 53.50
C LEU A 9 -19.53 -23.88 54.34
N ARG A 10 -19.72 -23.96 55.66
CA ARG A 10 -18.77 -24.60 56.59
C ARG A 10 -18.69 -26.11 56.37
N GLN A 11 -19.83 -26.79 56.27
CA GLN A 11 -19.88 -28.21 55.94
C GLN A 11 -19.31 -28.50 54.55
N ARG A 12 -19.49 -27.59 53.59
CA ARG A 12 -18.86 -27.70 52.27
C ARG A 12 -17.35 -27.48 52.32
N MET A 13 -16.86 -26.56 53.14
CA MET A 13 -15.40 -26.38 53.36
C MET A 13 -14.78 -27.57 54.08
N GLU A 14 -15.43 -28.12 55.12
CA GLU A 14 -14.96 -29.30 55.84
C GLU A 14 -14.90 -30.54 54.93
N ARG A 15 -15.87 -30.69 54.01
CA ARG A 15 -15.84 -31.74 52.96
C ARG A 15 -14.71 -31.53 51.95
N ILE A 16 -14.43 -30.28 51.59
CA ILE A 16 -13.32 -29.94 50.69
C ILE A 16 -11.97 -30.21 51.37
N GLU A 17 -11.80 -29.85 52.65
CA GLU A 17 -10.60 -30.15 53.42
C GLU A 17 -10.36 -31.66 53.57
N ALA A 18 -11.41 -32.44 53.81
CA ALA A 18 -11.33 -33.90 53.86
C ALA A 18 -10.94 -34.53 52.51
N LEU A 19 -11.50 -34.02 51.41
CA LEU A 19 -11.13 -34.43 50.05
C LEU A 19 -9.67 -34.09 49.73
N ILE A 20 -9.20 -32.89 50.14
CA ILE A 20 -7.81 -32.47 49.99
C ILE A 20 -6.87 -33.37 50.80
N ALA A 21 -7.25 -33.74 52.03
CA ALA A 21 -6.45 -34.64 52.86
C ALA A 21 -6.31 -36.05 52.24
N VAL A 22 -7.37 -36.58 51.62
CA VAL A 22 -7.34 -37.87 50.89
C VAL A 22 -6.45 -37.79 49.64
N LEU A 23 -6.52 -36.68 48.90
CA LEU A 23 -5.73 -36.44 47.69
C LEU A 23 -4.22 -36.29 48.01
N VAL A 24 -3.88 -35.54 49.06
CA VAL A 24 -2.48 -35.28 49.46
C VAL A 24 -1.81 -36.51 50.08
N ALA A 25 -2.57 -37.37 50.77
CA ALA A 25 -2.03 -38.56 51.43
C ALA A 25 -1.67 -39.73 50.48
N GLY A 26 -2.07 -39.65 49.20
CA GLY A 26 -1.52 -40.48 48.12
C GLY A 26 -1.56 -42.01 48.35
N PRO A 27 -0.64 -42.79 47.73
CA PRO A 27 -0.63 -44.25 47.78
C PRO A 27 -0.41 -44.85 49.17
N HIS A 28 -0.01 -44.05 50.15
CA HIS A 28 0.29 -44.49 51.52
C HIS A 28 -0.96 -44.86 52.34
N LEU A 29 -2.17 -44.64 51.80
CA LEU A 29 -3.43 -44.97 52.47
C LEU A 29 -3.93 -46.40 52.27
N ARG A 30 -3.31 -47.19 51.39
CA ARG A 30 -3.74 -48.58 51.08
C ARG A 30 -3.26 -49.64 52.08
N GLY A 31 -2.56 -49.24 53.15
CA GLY A 31 -2.16 -50.17 54.22
C GLY A 31 -3.34 -50.54 55.14
N PRO A 32 -3.47 -51.82 55.56
CA PRO A 32 -4.45 -52.21 56.56
C PRO A 32 -4.10 -51.55 57.90
N GLY A 33 -4.86 -50.52 58.29
CA GLY A 33 -4.65 -49.78 59.54
C GLY A 33 -4.53 -48.26 59.39
N SER A 34 -4.75 -47.69 58.20
CA SER A 34 -4.79 -46.23 58.07
C SER A 34 -5.99 -45.65 58.86
N ARG A 35 -5.70 -44.77 59.83
CA ARG A 35 -6.71 -44.07 60.65
C ARG A 35 -7.76 -43.34 59.79
N LEU A 36 -7.39 -42.95 58.58
CA LEU A 36 -8.27 -42.29 57.62
C LEU A 36 -9.40 -43.22 57.11
N LYS A 37 -9.14 -44.53 56.96
CA LYS A 37 -10.16 -45.51 56.53
C LYS A 37 -11.28 -45.62 57.56
N TYR A 38 -10.92 -45.65 58.84
CA TYR A 38 -11.90 -45.70 59.94
C TYR A 38 -12.69 -44.40 60.05
N TRP A 39 -12.04 -43.25 59.89
CA TRP A 39 -12.72 -41.97 59.92
C TRP A 39 -13.71 -41.79 58.77
N LEU A 40 -13.35 -42.22 57.54
CA LEU A 40 -14.26 -42.15 56.38
C LEU A 40 -15.46 -43.10 56.49
N LEU A 41 -15.29 -44.27 57.11
CA LEU A 41 -16.39 -45.22 57.34
C LEU A 41 -17.33 -44.76 58.46
N ASP A 42 -16.84 -43.97 59.43
CA ASP A 42 -17.67 -43.42 60.51
C ASP A 42 -18.63 -42.34 59.98
N ASP A 43 -18.15 -41.49 59.06
CA ASP A 43 -18.97 -40.47 58.42
C ASP A 43 -19.89 -41.01 57.30
N TYR A 44 -19.58 -42.20 56.76
CA TYR A 44 -20.37 -42.87 55.71
C TYR A 44 -20.52 -44.38 56.01
N PRO A 45 -21.27 -44.73 57.07
CA PRO A 45 -21.35 -46.11 57.58
C PRO A 45 -21.97 -47.11 56.60
N ASP A 46 -22.79 -46.61 55.67
CA ASP A 46 -23.56 -47.43 54.74
C ASP A 46 -22.88 -47.63 53.37
N ARG A 47 -21.62 -47.21 53.19
CA ARG A 47 -20.91 -47.36 51.92
C ARG A 47 -19.63 -48.17 52.07
N GLU A 48 -19.37 -49.05 51.11
CA GLU A 48 -18.09 -49.74 51.06
C GLU A 48 -16.96 -48.74 50.75
N PHE A 49 -15.80 -48.95 51.36
CA PHE A 49 -14.65 -48.06 51.21
C PHE A 49 -14.25 -47.88 49.74
N ASP A 50 -14.38 -48.93 48.92
CA ASP A 50 -14.08 -48.88 47.50
C ASP A 50 -15.06 -47.95 46.74
N ASP A 51 -16.35 -47.91 47.10
CA ASP A 51 -17.33 -46.99 46.52
C ASP A 51 -17.02 -45.51 46.85
N ILE A 52 -16.48 -45.26 48.06
CA ILE A 52 -16.06 -43.92 48.48
C ILE A 52 -14.84 -43.48 47.64
N ILE A 53 -13.85 -44.36 47.45
CA ILE A 53 -12.69 -44.10 46.61
C ILE A 53 -13.10 -43.87 45.15
N ASP A 54 -14.03 -44.68 44.63
CA ASP A 54 -14.56 -44.53 43.27
C ASP A 54 -15.29 -43.20 43.08
N HIS A 55 -16.06 -42.77 44.08
CA HIS A 55 -16.72 -41.46 44.08
C HIS A 55 -15.70 -40.31 44.08
N ILE A 56 -14.64 -40.40 44.90
CA ILE A 56 -13.55 -39.41 44.94
C ILE A 56 -12.83 -39.35 43.59
N ASN A 57 -12.48 -40.50 42.99
CA ASN A 57 -11.85 -40.54 41.67
C ASN A 57 -12.76 -39.93 40.57
N ARG A 58 -14.08 -40.12 40.66
CA ARG A 58 -15.05 -39.45 39.75
C ARG A 58 -15.11 -37.94 39.97
N LEU A 59 -14.98 -37.46 41.20
CA LEU A 59 -14.91 -36.03 41.51
C LEU A 59 -13.61 -35.40 41.02
N VAL A 60 -12.47 -36.06 41.23
CA VAL A 60 -11.14 -35.62 40.78
C VAL A 60 -11.07 -35.60 39.25
N SER A 61 -11.49 -36.68 38.59
CA SER A 61 -11.58 -36.70 37.11
C SER A 61 -12.65 -35.73 36.58
N GLY A 62 -13.63 -35.34 37.39
CA GLY A 62 -14.55 -34.24 37.11
C GLY A 62 -13.88 -32.87 37.20
N ALA A 63 -13.00 -32.68 38.19
CA ALA A 63 -12.20 -31.46 38.37
C ALA A 63 -11.19 -31.28 37.24
N ASP A 64 -10.43 -32.31 36.85
CA ASP A 64 -9.52 -32.26 35.70
C ASP A 64 -10.25 -31.93 34.38
N ARG A 65 -11.46 -32.46 34.21
CA ARG A 65 -12.31 -32.13 33.06
C ARG A 65 -12.83 -30.69 33.12
N ALA A 66 -13.16 -30.19 34.31
CA ALA A 66 -13.58 -28.81 34.50
C ALA A 66 -12.43 -27.83 34.28
N GLU A 67 -11.21 -28.15 34.70
CA GLU A 67 -10.00 -27.37 34.46
C GLU A 67 -9.68 -27.31 32.96
N LYS A 68 -9.65 -28.46 32.28
CA LYS A 68 -9.48 -28.49 30.82
C LYS A 68 -10.58 -27.72 30.08
N ALA A 69 -11.83 -27.82 30.52
CA ALA A 69 -12.93 -27.04 29.96
C ALA A 69 -12.73 -25.53 30.21
N ALA A 70 -12.26 -25.13 31.38
CA ALA A 70 -11.93 -23.73 31.68
C ALA A 70 -10.77 -23.22 30.83
N GLU A 71 -9.73 -24.02 30.59
CA GLU A 71 -8.63 -23.68 29.68
C GLU A 71 -9.13 -23.52 28.24
N HIS A 72 -10.02 -24.40 27.77
CA HIS A 72 -10.64 -24.28 26.45
C HIS A 72 -11.50 -23.02 26.34
N ILE A 73 -12.35 -22.73 27.34
CA ILE A 73 -13.16 -21.50 27.38
C ILE A 73 -12.27 -20.25 27.40
N ALA A 74 -11.15 -20.30 28.13
CA ALA A 74 -10.20 -19.19 28.17
C ALA A 74 -9.54 -18.96 26.79
N ARG A 75 -9.08 -20.04 26.12
CA ARG A 75 -8.52 -19.97 24.76
C ARG A 75 -9.54 -19.47 23.74
N ASP A 76 -10.76 -19.99 23.78
CA ASP A 76 -11.85 -19.55 22.90
C ASP A 76 -12.21 -18.08 23.18
N GLY A 77 -12.17 -17.66 24.45
CA GLY A 77 -12.36 -16.28 24.86
C GLY A 77 -11.27 -15.34 24.33
N GLU A 78 -10.00 -15.77 24.33
CA GLU A 78 -8.90 -15.03 23.72
C GLU A 78 -9.04 -14.94 22.20
N GLN A 79 -9.41 -16.02 21.54
CA GLN A 79 -9.66 -16.04 20.09
C GLN A 79 -10.82 -15.09 19.72
N LEU A 80 -11.92 -15.12 20.47
CA LEU A 80 -13.05 -14.21 20.26
C LEU A 80 -12.65 -12.75 20.49
N ARG A 81 -11.81 -12.45 21.49
CA ARG A 81 -11.28 -11.09 21.69
C ARG A 81 -10.45 -10.64 20.49
N GLY A 82 -9.60 -11.50 19.95
CA GLY A 82 -8.82 -11.20 18.74
C GLY A 82 -9.71 -10.92 17.52
N MET A 83 -10.76 -11.72 17.32
CA MET A 83 -11.74 -11.51 16.25
C MET A 83 -12.51 -10.19 16.43
N LEU A 84 -12.93 -9.86 17.65
CA LEU A 84 -13.61 -8.60 17.95
C LEU A 84 -12.71 -7.39 17.70
N SER A 85 -11.44 -7.44 18.11
CA SER A 85 -10.49 -6.35 17.81
C SER A 85 -10.29 -6.14 16.31
N HIS A 86 -10.23 -7.22 15.52
CA HIS A 86 -10.14 -7.11 14.08
C HIS A 86 -11.42 -6.53 13.45
N PHE A 87 -12.59 -6.89 13.98
CA PHE A 87 -13.86 -6.36 13.51
C PHE A 87 -14.04 -4.87 13.86
N GLU A 88 -13.60 -4.45 15.05
CA GLU A 88 -13.57 -3.03 15.44
C GLU A 88 -12.66 -2.20 14.52
N GLU A 89 -11.49 -2.74 14.16
CA GLU A 89 -10.58 -2.10 13.20
C GLU A 89 -11.23 -1.99 11.80
N GLN A 90 -11.89 -3.06 11.33
CA GLN A 90 -12.62 -3.03 10.05
C GLN A 90 -13.79 -2.03 10.06
N ILE A 91 -14.57 -1.94 11.15
CA ILE A 91 -15.65 -0.95 11.30
C ILE A 91 -15.08 0.47 11.24
N LYS A 92 -13.94 0.71 11.90
CA LYS A 92 -13.28 2.01 11.87
C LYS A 92 -12.90 2.41 10.44
N VAL A 93 -12.22 1.53 9.72
CA VAL A 93 -11.86 1.74 8.30
C VAL A 93 -13.12 1.97 7.45
N PHE A 94 -14.17 1.17 7.63
CA PHE A 94 -15.42 1.33 6.88
C PHE A 94 -16.11 2.69 7.13
N ASN A 95 -16.12 3.15 8.39
CA ASN A 95 -16.71 4.45 8.73
C ASN A 95 -15.93 5.63 8.16
N GLU A 96 -14.59 5.54 8.12
CA GLU A 96 -13.73 6.55 7.48
C GLU A 96 -14.06 6.65 5.97
N HIS A 97 -14.15 5.51 5.27
CA HIS A 97 -14.52 5.47 3.85
C HIS A 97 -15.97 5.95 3.58
N LYS A 98 -16.89 5.74 4.53
CA LYS A 98 -18.27 6.22 4.39
C LYS A 98 -18.37 7.76 4.39
N GLY A 99 -17.51 8.44 5.15
CA GLY A 99 -17.42 9.90 5.14
C GLY A 99 -16.93 10.43 3.78
N GLU A 100 -15.87 9.81 3.26
CA GLU A 100 -15.26 10.18 1.98
C GLU A 100 -16.22 9.97 0.80
N THR A 101 -16.91 8.82 0.76
CA THR A 101 -17.89 8.52 -0.29
C THR A 101 -19.07 9.49 -0.28
N ALA A 102 -19.54 9.93 0.89
CA ALA A 102 -20.61 10.93 0.99
C ALA A 102 -20.18 12.30 0.45
N LEU A 103 -18.96 12.74 0.75
CA LEU A 103 -18.40 13.99 0.21
C LEU A 103 -18.23 13.92 -1.31
N LEU A 104 -17.65 12.83 -1.83
CA LEU A 104 -17.49 12.63 -3.26
C LEU A 104 -18.85 12.59 -3.99
N GLN A 105 -19.85 11.95 -3.39
CA GLN A 105 -21.21 11.91 -3.92
C GLN A 105 -21.82 13.32 -3.97
N GLN A 106 -21.64 14.13 -2.93
CA GLN A 106 -22.12 15.52 -2.89
C GLN A 106 -21.46 16.38 -3.97
N GLU A 107 -20.14 16.25 -4.14
CA GLU A 107 -19.38 16.98 -5.17
C GLU A 107 -19.77 16.56 -6.59
N THR A 108 -19.90 15.25 -6.82
CA THR A 108 -20.37 14.70 -8.09
C THR A 108 -21.77 15.20 -8.41
N HIS A 109 -22.68 15.19 -7.43
CA HIS A 109 -24.04 15.69 -7.60
C HIS A 109 -24.07 17.19 -7.91
N ALA A 110 -23.24 17.99 -7.23
CA ALA A 110 -23.10 19.42 -7.53
C ALA A 110 -22.62 19.63 -8.97
N TRP A 111 -21.60 18.89 -9.41
CA TRP A 111 -21.06 19.00 -10.77
C TRP A 111 -22.09 18.61 -11.84
N LEU A 112 -22.78 17.49 -11.66
CA LEU A 112 -23.87 17.04 -12.55
C LEU A 112 -25.02 18.04 -12.61
N SER A 113 -25.36 18.67 -11.47
CA SER A 113 -26.42 19.67 -11.41
C SER A 113 -26.04 20.93 -12.20
N LEU A 114 -24.81 21.43 -12.04
CA LEU A 114 -24.32 22.59 -12.80
C LEU A 114 -24.39 22.35 -14.31
N MET A 115 -23.95 21.16 -14.76
CA MET A 115 -24.04 20.78 -16.17
C MET A 115 -25.49 20.69 -16.65
N SER A 116 -26.38 20.10 -15.85
CA SER A 116 -27.79 19.93 -16.19
C SER A 116 -28.53 21.26 -16.35
N PHE A 117 -28.11 22.29 -15.60
CA PHE A 117 -28.65 23.65 -15.73
C PHE A 117 -28.03 24.46 -16.87
N GLY A 118 -27.07 23.90 -17.63
CA GLY A 118 -26.34 24.65 -18.65
C GLY A 118 -25.50 25.80 -18.09
N ILE A 119 -25.17 25.76 -16.79
CA ILE A 119 -24.28 26.74 -16.18
C ILE A 119 -22.87 26.44 -16.67
N ASN A 120 -22.15 27.47 -17.14
CA ASN A 120 -20.75 27.29 -17.51
C ASN A 120 -19.93 26.93 -16.27
N VAL A 121 -19.60 25.65 -16.15
CA VAL A 121 -18.81 25.07 -15.06
C VAL A 121 -17.43 25.70 -14.92
N GLU A 122 -16.91 26.38 -15.95
CA GLU A 122 -15.62 27.07 -15.89
C GLU A 122 -15.62 28.24 -14.91
N ASN A 123 -16.76 28.93 -14.77
CA ASN A 123 -16.87 30.14 -13.95
C ASN A 123 -17.45 29.88 -12.56
N VAL A 124 -17.79 28.62 -12.25
CA VAL A 124 -18.32 28.25 -10.94
C VAL A 124 -17.17 27.78 -10.04
N PRO A 125 -17.05 28.31 -8.81
CA PRO A 125 -16.10 27.81 -7.83
C PRO A 125 -16.55 26.43 -7.36
N VAL A 126 -15.77 25.41 -7.71
CA VAL A 126 -15.97 24.02 -7.27
C VAL A 126 -14.62 23.39 -6.99
N ASN A 127 -14.57 22.33 -6.19
CA ASN A 127 -13.35 21.54 -6.08
C ASN A 127 -13.06 20.87 -7.43
N ARG A 128 -11.88 21.14 -8.00
CA ARG A 128 -11.49 20.64 -9.32
C ARG A 128 -10.50 19.50 -9.20
N PHE A 129 -10.63 18.54 -10.10
CA PHE A 129 -9.72 17.41 -10.22
C PHE A 129 -8.75 17.65 -11.38
N LEU A 130 -7.47 17.35 -11.16
CA LEU A 130 -6.41 17.43 -12.13
C LEU A 130 -5.79 16.03 -12.26
N PRO A 131 -5.70 15.48 -13.48
CA PRO A 131 -4.98 14.23 -13.66
C PRO A 131 -3.49 14.46 -13.41
N VAL A 132 -2.90 13.55 -12.65
CA VAL A 132 -1.45 13.48 -12.42
C VAL A 132 -0.96 12.13 -12.91
N ARG A 133 0.07 12.15 -13.75
CA ARG A 133 0.68 10.95 -14.30
C ARG A 133 2.18 11.08 -14.19
N ALA A 134 2.84 10.03 -13.76
CA ALA A 134 4.28 10.01 -13.67
C ALA A 134 4.84 8.72 -14.22
N TYR A 135 5.97 8.84 -14.89
CA TYR A 135 6.77 7.76 -15.43
C TYR A 135 8.22 7.93 -14.96
N LEU A 136 8.77 6.86 -14.38
CA LEU A 136 10.19 6.72 -14.05
C LEU A 136 10.75 5.48 -14.77
N SER A 137 11.90 5.65 -15.44
CA SER A 137 12.50 4.57 -16.23
C SER A 137 13.03 3.40 -15.40
N GLU A 138 13.69 3.66 -14.26
CA GLU A 138 14.32 2.61 -13.45
C GLU A 138 13.47 2.27 -12.24
N GLY A 139 12.88 3.28 -11.57
CA GLY A 139 11.88 3.07 -10.54
C GLY A 139 12.41 2.32 -9.31
N GLY A 140 13.60 2.68 -8.82
CA GLY A 140 14.11 2.11 -7.56
C GLY A 140 13.16 2.42 -6.39
N GLU A 141 12.94 1.47 -5.48
CA GLU A 141 11.97 1.59 -4.37
C GLU A 141 12.13 2.92 -3.57
N GLY A 142 13.38 3.28 -3.25
CA GLY A 142 13.67 4.55 -2.58
C GLY A 142 13.62 5.81 -3.47
N ALA A 143 13.70 5.66 -4.79
CA ALA A 143 13.53 6.77 -5.73
C ALA A 143 12.03 7.08 -5.92
N ILE A 144 11.19 6.05 -6.02
CA ILE A 144 9.73 6.15 -6.14
C ILE A 144 9.13 6.92 -4.95
N GLU A 145 9.50 6.56 -3.72
CA GLU A 145 8.98 7.22 -2.52
C GLU A 145 9.39 8.70 -2.46
N LYS A 146 10.67 9.00 -2.71
CA LYS A 146 11.19 10.37 -2.74
C LYS A 146 10.51 11.19 -3.82
N PHE A 147 10.34 10.61 -5.00
CA PHE A 147 9.69 11.25 -6.13
C PHE A 147 8.22 11.53 -5.84
N THR A 148 7.47 10.55 -5.34
CA THR A 148 6.06 10.70 -4.96
C THR A 148 5.91 11.79 -3.90
N THR A 149 6.75 11.77 -2.87
CA THR A 149 6.79 12.81 -1.83
C THR A 149 7.08 14.20 -2.41
N ALA A 150 7.99 14.29 -3.38
CA ALA A 150 8.32 15.55 -4.04
C ALA A 150 7.17 16.08 -4.89
N VAL A 151 6.48 15.21 -5.65
CA VAL A 151 5.28 15.60 -6.42
C VAL A 151 4.14 16.01 -5.50
N THR A 152 3.88 15.27 -4.42
CA THR A 152 2.85 15.65 -3.43
C THR A 152 3.20 16.99 -2.76
N GLY A 153 4.47 17.23 -2.47
CA GLY A 153 4.94 18.54 -1.98
C GLY A 153 4.68 19.67 -2.98
N LEU A 154 4.89 19.43 -4.28
CA LEU A 154 4.55 20.39 -5.33
C LEU A 154 3.06 20.64 -5.42
N LEU A 155 2.23 19.58 -5.41
CA LEU A 155 0.78 19.69 -5.40
C LEU A 155 0.31 20.54 -4.22
N HIS A 156 0.81 20.27 -3.01
CA HIS A 156 0.47 21.04 -1.81
C HIS A 156 0.83 22.52 -1.93
N SER A 157 1.98 22.84 -2.54
CA SER A 157 2.39 24.24 -2.77
C SER A 157 1.44 25.01 -3.70
N LEU A 158 0.69 24.29 -4.53
CA LEU A 158 -0.37 24.83 -5.40
C LEU A 158 -1.75 24.83 -4.76
N GLY A 159 -1.88 24.34 -3.52
CA GLY A 159 -3.17 24.12 -2.87
C GLY A 159 -3.94 22.95 -3.49
N LEU A 160 -3.23 21.91 -3.92
CA LEU A 160 -3.76 20.65 -4.42
C LEU A 160 -3.38 19.50 -3.47
N TYR A 161 -4.28 18.54 -3.31
CA TYR A 161 -4.07 17.32 -2.53
C TYR A 161 -4.34 16.10 -3.40
N GLN A 162 -3.66 14.98 -3.13
CA GLN A 162 -3.96 13.72 -3.81
C GLN A 162 -5.35 13.22 -3.39
N SER A 163 -6.22 12.84 -4.35
CA SER A 163 -7.57 12.33 -4.07
C SER A 163 -7.70 10.83 -4.36
N ASP A 164 -7.37 10.42 -5.59
CA ASP A 164 -7.62 9.07 -6.08
C ASP A 164 -6.34 8.49 -6.65
N GLU A 165 -6.00 7.27 -6.25
CA GLU A 165 -4.77 6.60 -6.68
C GLU A 165 -5.09 5.32 -7.45
N PHE A 166 -4.44 5.15 -8.61
CA PHE A 166 -4.59 3.93 -9.41
C PHE A 166 -3.45 2.96 -9.15
N PRO A 167 -3.65 1.64 -9.36
CA PRO A 167 -2.58 0.66 -9.30
C PRO A 167 -1.41 1.04 -10.21
N GLU A 168 -0.20 0.76 -9.74
CA GLU A 168 1.03 0.96 -10.51
C GLU A 168 1.27 -0.19 -11.50
N GLU A 169 1.85 0.14 -12.65
CA GLU A 169 2.26 -0.86 -13.65
C GLU A 169 3.73 -1.26 -13.36
N LYS A 170 4.00 -2.55 -13.13
CA LYS A 170 5.32 -3.06 -12.69
C LYS A 170 6.24 -3.33 -13.89
N GLY A 171 7.50 -2.91 -13.79
CA GLY A 171 8.56 -3.07 -14.81
C GLY A 171 9.26 -1.73 -15.09
N SER A 172 8.46 -0.76 -15.51
CA SER A 172 8.76 0.68 -15.49
C SER A 172 7.73 1.33 -14.57
N TRP A 173 8.13 2.16 -13.61
CA TRP A 173 7.16 2.71 -12.67
C TRP A 173 6.31 3.76 -13.37
N TYR A 174 5.08 3.36 -13.74
CA TYR A 174 4.07 4.24 -14.29
C TYR A 174 2.91 4.33 -13.32
N LYS A 175 2.62 5.55 -12.88
CA LYS A 175 1.64 5.83 -11.84
C LYS A 175 0.67 6.90 -12.30
N LYS A 176 -0.61 6.65 -12.03
CA LYS A 176 -1.74 7.53 -12.34
C LYS A 176 -2.47 7.86 -11.04
N TRP A 177 -2.81 9.12 -10.84
CA TRP A 177 -3.63 9.56 -9.73
C TRP A 177 -4.35 10.88 -10.09
N PHE A 178 -5.33 11.25 -9.29
CA PHE A 178 -5.95 12.57 -9.36
C PHE A 178 -5.46 13.45 -8.21
N ALA A 179 -5.25 14.72 -8.51
CA ALA A 179 -5.10 15.77 -7.53
C ALA A 179 -6.38 16.60 -7.48
N LYS A 180 -6.79 17.02 -6.30
CA LYS A 180 -8.00 17.80 -6.05
C LYS A 180 -7.63 19.14 -5.42
N THR A 181 -8.32 20.21 -5.79
CA THR A 181 -8.13 21.52 -5.17
C THR A 181 -8.60 21.52 -3.71
N ALA A 182 -7.80 22.14 -2.84
CA ALA A 182 -8.13 22.41 -1.44
C ALA A 182 -9.43 23.21 -1.32
N ASP A 183 -9.47 24.31 -2.06
CA ASP A 183 -10.56 25.26 -2.08
C ASP A 183 -11.43 25.05 -3.33
N ALA A 184 -12.65 25.55 -3.29
CA ALA A 184 -13.50 25.66 -4.47
C ALA A 184 -12.95 26.76 -5.38
N LEU A 185 -12.49 26.40 -6.58
CA LEU A 185 -11.85 27.31 -7.53
C LEU A 185 -12.57 27.30 -8.88
N THR A 186 -12.50 28.43 -9.57
CA THR A 186 -12.90 28.55 -10.97
C THR A 186 -11.82 27.99 -11.90
N GLN A 187 -12.17 27.70 -13.16
CA GLN A 187 -11.23 27.19 -14.16
C GLN A 187 -10.10 28.17 -14.45
N PRO A 188 -10.35 29.49 -14.59
CA PRO A 188 -9.26 30.46 -14.79
C PRO A 188 -8.31 30.55 -13.61
N GLU A 189 -8.80 30.42 -12.37
CA GLU A 189 -7.95 30.44 -11.18
C GLU A 189 -6.99 29.24 -11.13
N ILE A 190 -7.47 28.03 -11.45
CA ILE A 190 -6.60 26.86 -11.51
C ILE A 190 -5.61 26.96 -12.68
N GLN A 191 -6.04 27.46 -13.84
CA GLN A 191 -5.15 27.70 -14.98
C GLN A 191 -4.04 28.69 -14.62
N ASN A 192 -4.36 29.79 -13.93
CA ASN A 192 -3.36 30.75 -13.46
C ASN A 192 -2.34 30.10 -12.50
N ARG A 193 -2.80 29.23 -11.58
CA ARG A 193 -1.89 28.48 -10.69
C ARG A 193 -0.97 27.54 -11.48
N LEU A 194 -1.49 26.87 -12.50
CA LEU A 194 -0.69 26.02 -13.39
C LEU A 194 0.32 26.87 -14.18
N GLU A 195 -0.08 27.95 -14.83
CA GLU A 195 0.83 28.85 -15.57
C GLU A 195 1.99 29.36 -14.69
N ARG A 196 1.71 29.68 -13.41
CA ARG A 196 2.75 30.03 -12.43
C ARG A 196 3.73 28.88 -12.17
N MET A 197 3.22 27.64 -12.08
CA MET A 197 4.06 26.44 -11.96
C MET A 197 4.91 26.21 -13.20
N GLU A 198 4.33 26.32 -14.40
CA GLU A 198 5.06 26.18 -15.67
C GLU A 198 6.22 27.16 -15.72
N ARG A 199 5.95 28.44 -15.46
CA ARG A 199 7.00 29.47 -15.45
C ARG A 199 8.08 29.19 -14.42
N ALA A 200 7.71 28.69 -13.24
CA ALA A 200 8.67 28.28 -12.21
C ALA A 200 9.57 27.12 -12.68
N LEU A 201 8.98 26.12 -13.36
CA LEU A 201 9.71 24.99 -13.94
C LEU A 201 10.67 25.43 -15.06
N GLU A 202 10.23 26.34 -15.93
CA GLU A 202 11.09 26.92 -16.98
C GLU A 202 12.28 27.67 -16.38
N LEU A 203 12.05 28.53 -15.38
CA LEU A 203 13.10 29.30 -14.71
C LEU A 203 14.11 28.39 -13.99
N GLN A 204 13.63 27.32 -13.35
CA GLN A 204 14.50 26.34 -12.71
C GLN A 204 15.35 25.57 -13.73
N GLY A 205 14.76 25.17 -14.86
CA GLY A 205 15.49 24.52 -15.96
C GLY A 205 16.59 25.40 -16.56
N LEU A 206 16.41 26.72 -16.54
CA LEU A 206 17.41 27.71 -16.97
C LEU A 206 18.50 28.00 -15.92
N GLY A 207 18.43 27.38 -14.73
CA GLY A 207 19.39 27.61 -13.64
C GLY A 207 19.34 29.04 -13.08
N LYS A 208 18.21 29.73 -13.23
CA LYS A 208 18.04 31.10 -12.71
C LYS A 208 17.84 31.10 -11.19
N PRO A 209 18.27 32.17 -10.49
CA PRO A 209 18.18 32.24 -9.04
C PRO A 209 16.73 32.15 -8.53
N GLN A 210 16.55 31.40 -7.45
CA GLN A 210 15.26 31.14 -6.80
C GLN A 210 14.47 32.41 -6.43
N ALA A 211 15.13 33.56 -6.29
CA ALA A 211 14.48 34.83 -5.95
C ALA A 211 13.42 35.31 -6.96
N GLU A 212 13.44 34.80 -8.20
CA GLU A 212 12.42 35.08 -9.23
C GLU A 212 11.21 34.12 -9.14
N ILE A 213 11.31 33.05 -8.36
CA ILE A 213 10.27 32.03 -8.18
C ILE A 213 9.65 32.22 -6.79
N ASP A 214 8.37 31.92 -6.64
CA ASP A 214 7.75 31.77 -5.31
C ASP A 214 8.56 30.74 -4.50
N GLU A 215 9.07 31.13 -3.33
CA GLU A 215 9.99 30.32 -2.50
C GLU A 215 9.45 28.89 -2.28
N LYS A 216 8.13 28.75 -2.10
CA LYS A 216 7.48 27.45 -1.90
C LYS A 216 7.52 26.59 -3.15
N LEU A 217 7.27 27.19 -4.32
CA LEU A 217 7.33 26.50 -5.61
C LEU A 217 8.78 26.13 -5.94
N GLY A 218 9.73 27.06 -5.77
CA GLY A 218 11.15 26.81 -5.99
C GLY A 218 11.66 25.62 -5.16
N ALA A 219 11.34 25.59 -3.87
CA ALA A 219 11.73 24.50 -2.98
C ALA A 219 11.07 23.15 -3.35
N ALA A 220 9.81 23.15 -3.78
CA ALA A 220 9.12 21.94 -4.21
C ALA A 220 9.71 21.38 -5.53
N LEU A 221 10.04 22.27 -6.46
CA LEU A 221 10.67 21.93 -7.72
C LEU A 221 12.09 21.40 -7.54
N GLU A 222 12.87 21.99 -6.62
CA GLU A 222 14.19 21.49 -6.26
C GLU A 222 14.10 20.06 -5.69
N LYS A 223 13.07 19.77 -4.88
CA LYS A 223 12.82 18.40 -4.39
C LYS A 223 12.55 17.42 -5.52
N ILE A 224 11.80 17.80 -6.57
CA ILE A 224 11.57 16.93 -7.73
C ILE A 224 12.87 16.70 -8.52
N ALA A 225 13.63 17.77 -8.78
CA ALA A 225 14.93 17.65 -9.45
C ALA A 225 15.88 16.71 -8.69
N ASN A 226 15.94 16.84 -7.37
CA ASN A 226 16.76 16.00 -6.50
C ASN A 226 16.23 14.55 -6.42
N ALA A 227 14.92 14.36 -6.32
CA ALA A 227 14.29 13.04 -6.25
C ALA A 227 14.46 12.27 -7.57
N THR A 228 14.50 12.97 -8.69
CA THR A 228 14.72 12.38 -10.02
C THR A 228 16.18 12.28 -10.40
N ALA A 229 17.13 12.74 -9.58
CA ALA A 229 18.55 12.86 -9.95
C ALA A 229 19.16 11.57 -10.51
N SER A 230 18.85 10.42 -9.91
CA SER A 230 19.30 9.08 -10.33
C SER A 230 18.59 8.53 -11.56
N GLU A 231 17.40 9.05 -11.90
CA GLU A 231 16.59 8.54 -13.00
C GLU A 231 17.06 9.12 -14.33
N LYS A 232 17.24 8.23 -15.32
CA LYS A 232 17.70 8.59 -16.67
C LYS A 232 16.60 9.28 -17.48
N GLN A 233 15.36 8.81 -17.35
CA GLN A 233 14.22 9.36 -18.08
C GLN A 233 13.03 9.48 -17.13
N VAL A 234 12.46 10.68 -17.09
CA VAL A 234 11.29 10.98 -16.29
C VAL A 234 10.31 11.78 -17.14
N ALA A 235 9.03 11.43 -17.06
CA ALA A 235 7.95 12.26 -17.58
C ALA A 235 6.88 12.40 -16.50
N VAL A 236 6.42 13.62 -16.26
CA VAL A 236 5.39 13.93 -15.27
C VAL A 236 4.40 14.89 -15.89
N GLN A 237 3.14 14.48 -15.94
CA GLN A 237 2.03 15.33 -16.32
C GLN A 237 1.27 15.75 -15.07
N ILE A 238 1.02 17.04 -14.90
CA ILE A 238 0.17 17.62 -13.85
C ILE A 238 -0.84 18.55 -14.53
N GLY A 239 -2.06 18.05 -14.74
CA GLY A 239 -3.06 18.76 -15.55
C GLY A 239 -2.56 19.03 -16.96
N SER A 240 -2.43 20.31 -17.33
CA SER A 240 -1.90 20.73 -18.63
C SER A 240 -0.37 20.77 -18.68
N ILE A 241 0.34 20.67 -17.57
CA ILE A 241 1.80 20.83 -17.56
C ILE A 241 2.46 19.48 -17.75
N LEU A 242 3.40 19.44 -18.69
CA LEU A 242 4.24 18.28 -18.94
C LEU A 242 5.70 18.63 -18.63
N TYR A 243 6.25 17.95 -17.63
CA TYR A 243 7.65 17.96 -17.24
C TYR A 243 8.35 16.72 -17.79
N VAL A 244 9.50 16.91 -18.41
CA VAL A 244 10.33 15.84 -18.98
C VAL A 244 11.78 16.07 -18.56
N LYS A 245 12.40 15.02 -18.03
CA LYS A 245 13.85 14.98 -17.78
C LYS A 245 14.46 13.87 -18.62
N LEU A 246 15.55 14.19 -19.32
CA LEU A 246 16.36 13.26 -20.09
C LEU A 246 17.82 13.40 -19.70
N THR A 247 18.46 12.28 -19.34
CA THR A 247 19.90 12.21 -19.10
C THR A 247 20.59 11.65 -20.35
N GLY A 248 21.49 12.43 -20.92
CA GLY A 248 22.27 12.05 -22.10
C GLY A 248 23.31 10.96 -21.83
N PRO A 249 23.93 10.37 -22.87
CA PRO A 249 24.99 9.37 -22.72
C PRO A 249 26.23 9.88 -21.99
N ASP A 250 26.45 11.20 -22.00
CA ASP A 250 27.51 11.90 -21.29
C ASP A 250 27.18 12.18 -19.81
N GLY A 251 26.00 11.76 -19.36
CA GLY A 251 25.51 12.01 -18.00
C GLY A 251 24.92 13.40 -17.79
N THR A 252 24.83 14.24 -18.83
CA THR A 252 24.23 15.56 -18.71
C THR A 252 22.70 15.45 -18.65
N ALA A 253 22.09 16.03 -17.62
CA ALA A 253 20.63 16.08 -17.49
C ALA A 253 20.09 17.31 -18.24
N SER A 254 19.11 17.07 -19.09
CA SER A 254 18.30 18.10 -19.74
C SER A 254 16.87 18.02 -19.19
N VAL A 255 16.32 19.18 -18.85
CA VAL A 255 14.96 19.29 -18.29
C VAL A 255 14.17 20.23 -19.18
N ALA A 256 12.97 19.81 -19.55
CA ALA A 256 12.02 20.61 -20.30
C ALA A 256 10.66 20.55 -19.60
N ALA A 257 10.02 21.70 -19.46
CA ALA A 257 8.65 21.79 -18.97
C ALA A 257 7.88 22.76 -19.86
N ARG A 258 6.62 22.41 -20.17
CA ARG A 258 5.70 23.31 -20.87
C ARG A 258 4.26 22.97 -20.58
N SER A 259 3.38 23.93 -20.80
CA SER A 259 1.95 23.70 -20.92
C SER A 259 1.61 23.07 -22.26
N LEU A 260 0.75 22.07 -22.20
CA LEU A 260 0.13 21.43 -23.34
C LEU A 260 -1.09 22.24 -23.76
N SER A 261 -1.22 22.46 -25.07
CA SER A 261 -2.45 22.97 -25.65
C SER A 261 -3.61 21.98 -25.43
N GLN A 262 -4.85 22.44 -25.59
CA GLN A 262 -6.02 21.55 -25.47
C GLN A 262 -5.96 20.36 -26.44
N ALA A 263 -5.48 20.59 -27.66
CA ALA A 263 -5.30 19.52 -28.65
C ALA A 263 -4.25 18.50 -28.20
N GLU A 264 -3.13 18.95 -27.65
CA GLU A 264 -2.07 18.08 -27.14
C GLU A 264 -2.50 17.32 -25.88
N MET A 265 -3.25 17.96 -24.97
CA MET A 265 -3.85 17.26 -23.83
C MET A 265 -4.76 16.13 -24.30
N ILE A 266 -5.67 16.42 -25.24
CA ILE A 266 -6.56 15.40 -25.81
C ILE A 266 -5.75 14.28 -26.49
N ALA A 267 -4.68 14.63 -27.22
CA ALA A 267 -3.81 13.66 -27.87
C ALA A 267 -3.07 12.78 -26.84
N LEU A 268 -2.56 13.36 -25.76
CA LEU A 268 -1.88 12.65 -24.68
C LEU A 268 -2.86 11.74 -23.90
N GLU A 269 -4.08 12.21 -23.64
CA GLU A 269 -5.12 11.43 -22.98
C GLU A 269 -5.50 10.17 -23.77
N LYS A 270 -5.55 10.28 -25.10
CA LYS A 270 -5.80 9.14 -26.00
C LYS A 270 -4.58 8.22 -26.13
N ASN A 271 -3.38 8.72 -25.85
CA ASN A 271 -2.11 8.03 -26.08
C ASN A 271 -1.21 8.11 -24.84
N GLN A 272 -1.72 7.68 -23.67
CA GLN A 272 -1.01 7.80 -22.40
C GLN A 272 0.36 7.09 -22.36
N HIS A 273 0.53 6.04 -23.18
CA HIS A 273 1.79 5.32 -23.36
C HIS A 273 2.94 6.21 -23.88
N LEU A 274 2.64 7.37 -24.48
CA LEU A 274 3.67 8.32 -24.90
C LEU A 274 4.51 8.83 -23.73
N LEU A 275 3.97 8.84 -22.50
CA LEU A 275 4.74 9.19 -21.29
C LEU A 275 5.82 8.16 -20.96
N MET A 276 5.70 6.92 -21.46
CA MET A 276 6.71 5.87 -21.28
C MET A 276 7.91 6.03 -22.22
N SER A 277 7.83 6.92 -23.22
CA SER A 277 8.99 7.40 -23.98
C SER A 277 9.17 8.91 -23.80
N PRO A 278 9.74 9.35 -22.66
CA PRO A 278 9.98 10.77 -22.41
C PRO A 278 10.80 11.46 -23.50
N LYS A 279 11.67 10.71 -24.21
CA LYS A 279 12.50 11.23 -25.30
C LYS A 279 11.68 11.72 -26.49
N ASP A 280 10.61 11.00 -26.82
CA ASP A 280 9.85 11.21 -28.04
C ASP A 280 8.49 11.89 -27.78
N VAL A 281 8.10 12.08 -26.50
CA VAL A 281 6.77 12.56 -26.12
C VAL A 281 6.40 13.87 -26.81
N PHE A 282 7.29 14.86 -26.85
CA PHE A 282 6.99 16.14 -27.49
C PHE A 282 6.89 16.04 -29.01
N TYR A 283 7.76 15.23 -29.64
CA TYR A 283 7.72 15.00 -31.08
C TYR A 283 6.43 14.28 -31.49
N ASN A 284 6.04 13.25 -30.74
CA ASN A 284 4.83 12.48 -30.98
C ASN A 284 3.57 13.34 -30.77
N LEU A 285 3.54 14.18 -29.73
CA LEU A 285 2.43 15.12 -29.51
C LEU A 285 2.33 16.16 -30.64
N TYR A 286 3.46 16.71 -31.07
CA TYR A 286 3.50 17.64 -32.19
C TYR A 286 2.94 17.00 -33.47
N LYS A 287 3.42 15.79 -33.78
CA LYS A 287 2.97 14.99 -34.93
C LYS A 287 1.46 14.75 -34.90
N LEU A 288 0.93 14.27 -33.77
CA LEU A 288 -0.50 13.97 -33.61
C LEU A 288 -1.41 15.20 -33.75
N CYS A 289 -0.91 16.39 -33.43
CA CYS A 289 -1.72 17.62 -33.48
C CYS A 289 -1.58 18.40 -34.79
N HIS A 290 -0.46 18.26 -35.51
CA HIS A 290 -0.16 19.10 -36.69
C HIS A 290 -0.09 18.33 -37.99
N GLU A 291 0.03 16.99 -37.98
CA GLU A 291 -0.10 16.25 -39.23
C GLU A 291 -1.59 16.25 -39.64
N PRO A 292 -1.97 16.96 -40.72
CA PRO A 292 -3.30 16.84 -41.27
C PRO A 292 -3.58 15.36 -41.53
N ILE A 293 -4.77 14.91 -41.17
CA ILE A 293 -5.28 13.57 -41.51
C ILE A 293 -5.50 13.54 -43.04
N TYR A 294 -4.42 13.58 -43.81
CA TYR A 294 -4.45 13.44 -45.26
C TYR A 294 -4.52 11.95 -45.57
N GLY A 295 -5.74 11.47 -45.76
CA GLY A 295 -6.00 10.15 -46.34
C GLY A 295 -6.93 9.33 -45.47
N GLY A 296 -8.20 9.30 -45.84
CA GLY A 296 -9.12 8.31 -45.33
C GLY A 296 -8.64 6.90 -45.69
N GLN A 297 -8.00 6.21 -44.75
CA GLN A 297 -8.19 4.79 -44.51
C GLN A 297 -8.01 4.54 -43.01
N THR A 298 -8.86 3.64 -42.53
CA THR A 298 -9.09 3.26 -41.15
C THR A 298 -7.82 3.06 -40.33
N SER A 299 -7.88 3.61 -39.11
CA SER A 299 -7.14 3.19 -37.92
C SER A 299 -6.74 1.71 -37.96
N HIS A 300 -5.56 1.43 -38.50
CA HIS A 300 -4.74 0.34 -37.99
C HIS A 300 -4.12 0.91 -36.72
N TYR A 301 -4.73 0.61 -35.57
CA TYR A 301 -3.97 0.57 -34.32
C TYR A 301 -2.68 -0.18 -34.64
N VAL A 302 -1.55 0.49 -34.40
CA VAL A 302 -0.23 -0.15 -34.42
C VAL A 302 -0.34 -1.29 -33.41
N GLN A 303 -0.51 -2.52 -33.89
CA GLN A 303 -0.09 -3.68 -33.14
C GLN A 303 1.40 -3.49 -32.98
N ILE A 304 1.80 -2.98 -31.82
CA ILE A 304 3.15 -3.15 -31.34
C ILE A 304 3.22 -4.64 -31.09
N ASP A 305 3.66 -5.39 -32.09
CA ASP A 305 4.14 -6.75 -31.88
C ASP A 305 5.27 -6.63 -30.88
N THR A 306 4.94 -6.90 -29.61
CA THR A 306 5.91 -7.24 -28.58
C THR A 306 6.51 -8.59 -28.96
N GLU A 307 7.34 -8.63 -30.01
CA GLU A 307 8.39 -9.62 -30.13
C GLU A 307 9.45 -9.27 -29.09
N PHE A 308 9.15 -9.67 -27.85
CA PHE A 308 10.12 -9.83 -26.80
C PHE A 308 10.94 -11.06 -27.19
N GLU A 309 11.91 -10.87 -28.08
CA GLU A 309 12.84 -11.93 -28.49
C GLU A 309 13.68 -12.36 -27.28
N ASP A 310 13.58 -13.66 -26.99
CA ASP A 310 14.43 -14.45 -26.13
C ASP A 310 15.92 -14.27 -26.47
N ALA A 311 16.57 -13.29 -25.84
CA ALA A 311 18.04 -13.14 -25.87
C ALA A 311 18.72 -13.68 -24.59
N SER A 312 18.15 -14.71 -23.94
CA SER A 312 18.76 -15.34 -22.76
C SER A 312 19.50 -16.67 -23.04
N ALA A 313 19.56 -17.15 -24.28
CA ALA A 313 20.06 -18.49 -24.56
C ALA A 313 21.02 -18.60 -25.75
N THR A 314 22.16 -17.87 -25.79
CA THR A 314 23.34 -18.32 -26.58
C THR A 314 24.69 -17.62 -26.28
N SER A 315 24.99 -17.23 -25.03
CA SER A 315 26.33 -16.69 -24.68
C SER A 315 27.11 -17.54 -23.66
N SER A 316 27.07 -18.87 -23.80
CA SER A 316 27.85 -19.79 -22.94
C SER A 316 28.66 -20.87 -23.68
N ALA A 317 28.76 -20.85 -25.02
CA ALA A 317 29.31 -21.99 -25.78
C ALA A 317 30.48 -21.70 -26.74
N LYS A 318 31.16 -20.54 -26.68
CA LYS A 318 32.29 -20.24 -27.62
C LYS A 318 33.61 -19.76 -27.02
N ILE A 319 33.82 -19.90 -25.72
CA ILE A 319 35.13 -19.65 -25.07
C ILE A 319 35.67 -20.96 -24.47
N ARG A 320 35.94 -21.97 -25.32
CA ARG A 320 36.72 -23.16 -24.92
C ARG A 320 37.18 -23.99 -26.13
N ARG A 321 37.88 -23.39 -27.10
CA ARG A 321 38.69 -24.14 -28.10
C ARG A 321 39.64 -23.21 -28.86
N LYS A 322 40.69 -22.74 -28.19
CA LYS A 322 41.90 -22.18 -28.83
C LYS A 322 43.09 -22.25 -27.85
N LYS A 323 43.41 -23.47 -27.38
CA LYS A 323 44.69 -23.83 -26.76
C LYS A 323 45.03 -25.27 -27.16
N ALA A 324 45.52 -25.43 -28.37
CA ALA A 324 46.34 -26.56 -28.82
C ALA A 324 46.83 -26.20 -30.23
N SER A 325 48.11 -26.45 -30.53
CA SER A 325 48.84 -26.11 -31.76
C SER A 325 49.62 -24.80 -31.74
N LYS A 326 50.76 -24.82 -31.03
CA LYS A 326 51.99 -24.16 -31.46
C LYS A 326 53.18 -24.94 -30.90
N GLY A 327 53.48 -26.05 -31.58
CA GLY A 327 54.76 -26.73 -31.47
C GLY A 327 55.71 -26.23 -32.57
N GLU A 328 57.00 -26.19 -32.22
CA GLU A 328 58.18 -26.19 -33.10
C GLU A 328 58.39 -24.93 -33.99
N ALA A 329 59.60 -24.41 -34.21
CA ALA A 329 60.94 -24.99 -34.12
C ALA A 329 62.01 -23.91 -33.83
N LEU A 330 63.16 -24.38 -33.32
CA LEU A 330 64.46 -23.68 -33.29
C LEU A 330 64.86 -23.12 -34.68
N PRO A 331 65.80 -22.17 -34.70
CA PRO A 331 67.01 -22.47 -35.46
C PRO A 331 68.30 -22.32 -34.68
N LYS A 332 69.24 -23.17 -35.08
CA LYS A 332 70.60 -23.37 -34.62
C LYS A 332 71.52 -22.22 -35.03
N THR A 333 72.49 -21.92 -34.16
CA THR A 333 73.92 -21.62 -34.42
C THR A 333 74.32 -20.73 -35.60
N LYS A 334 75.10 -19.69 -35.30
CA LYS A 334 76.56 -19.71 -35.52
C LYS A 334 77.26 -18.80 -34.53
#